data_AF-A0A379SR37-F1
#
_entry.id   AF-A0A379SR37-F1
#
_cell.length_a   1.000
_cell.length_b   1.000
_cell.length_c   1.000
_cell.angle_alpha   90.00
_cell.angle_beta   90.00
_cell.angle_gamma   90.00
#
_symmetry.space_group_name_H-M   'P 1'
#
loop_
_entity.id
_entity.type
_entity.pdbx_description
1 polymer ?
#
loop_
_entity_poly.entity_id
_entity_poly.type
_entity_poly.pdbx_seq_one_letter_code
_entity_poly.pdbx_strand_id
1 'polypeptide(L)'
;MTTFMTKDFLLKNDIARTLYHKYAAPMPIYDFHCHLSPQEIADDRRFDNLGQIWLEGDHYKWRALRSAGVDESLITGKETSDYEKYMAWANTVPKTLGNPLYHWTHLELRRPFGITDTLFGPDTAESIWTQCNEKLATPAFSARGIMQQMNVRMVGTTDDPIDSLAYHRQIAADDSFGIEVAPSWRPDKAFKIELDGFCRLSG
;
A
#
# COMPACT_ATOMS: atom_id res chain seq x y z
N MET A 1 -16.21 -6.13 27.34
CA MET A 1 -15.44 -6.47 26.14
C MET A 1 -14.90 -5.18 25.54
N THR A 2 -13.60 -5.07 25.31
CA THR A 2 -13.02 -3.96 24.56
C THR A 2 -13.11 -4.26 23.07
N THR A 3 -13.83 -3.44 22.32
CA THR A 3 -13.98 -3.60 20.86
C THR A 3 -12.66 -3.31 20.15
N PHE A 4 -12.20 -4.20 19.29
CA PHE A 4 -11.00 -4.02 18.50
C PHE A 4 -11.21 -2.93 17.43
N MET A 5 -10.22 -2.05 17.26
CA MET A 5 -10.16 -1.04 16.20
C MET A 5 -11.39 -0.12 16.07
N THR A 6 -11.85 0.46 17.17
CA THR A 6 -12.86 1.53 17.13
C THR A 6 -12.34 2.79 16.43
N LYS A 7 -13.18 3.84 16.33
CA LYS A 7 -12.72 5.18 15.89
C LYS A 7 -11.63 5.75 16.80
N ASP A 8 -11.60 5.34 18.07
CA ASP A 8 -10.60 5.74 19.06
C ASP A 8 -9.40 4.77 19.14
N PHE A 9 -9.13 4.02 18.08
CA PHE A 9 -8.02 3.08 18.03
C PHE A 9 -6.70 3.78 18.42
N LEU A 10 -6.01 3.23 19.44
CA LEU A 10 -4.81 3.77 20.08
C LEU A 10 -4.98 5.06 20.91
N LEU A 11 -6.19 5.65 20.96
CA LEU A 11 -6.48 6.87 21.71
C LEU A 11 -6.99 6.53 23.12
N LYS A 12 -6.10 6.63 24.12
CA LYS A 12 -6.38 6.16 25.49
C LYS A 12 -6.97 7.20 26.45
N ASN A 13 -7.11 8.46 26.03
CA ASN A 13 -7.64 9.54 26.86
C ASN A 13 -8.33 10.64 26.02
N ASP A 14 -9.10 11.51 26.67
CA ASP A 14 -9.92 12.53 25.99
C ASP A 14 -9.09 13.62 25.30
N ILE A 15 -7.89 13.91 25.82
CA ILE A 15 -6.95 14.82 25.18
C ILE A 15 -6.51 14.23 23.83
N ALA A 16 -6.12 12.95 23.80
CA ALA A 16 -5.73 12.25 22.58
C ALA A 16 -6.87 12.17 21.56
N ARG A 17 -8.11 11.89 22.02
CA ARG A 17 -9.31 11.92 21.17
C ARG A 17 -9.51 13.30 20.53
N THR A 18 -9.42 14.35 21.33
CA THR A 18 -9.58 15.73 20.85
C THR A 18 -8.50 16.10 19.85
N LEU A 19 -7.23 15.85 20.18
CA LEU A 19 -6.10 16.17 19.31
C LEU A 19 -6.19 15.44 17.96
N TYR A 20 -6.51 14.14 17.99
CA TYR A 20 -6.59 13.34 16.77
C TYR A 20 -7.81 13.72 15.92
N HIS A 21 -9.03 13.61 16.47
CA HIS A 21 -10.25 13.76 15.69
C HIS A 21 -10.49 15.19 15.22
N LYS A 22 -10.17 16.19 16.06
CA LYS A 22 -10.45 17.60 15.75
C LYS A 22 -9.35 18.25 14.92
N TYR A 23 -8.09 17.85 15.09
CA TYR A 23 -6.96 18.55 14.49
C TYR A 23 -6.14 17.68 13.54
N ALA A 24 -5.78 16.44 13.92
CA ALA A 24 -4.87 15.63 13.10
C ALA A 24 -5.57 14.95 11.91
N ALA A 25 -6.70 14.27 12.12
CA ALA A 25 -7.38 13.48 11.11
C ALA A 25 -7.83 14.27 9.86
N PRO A 26 -8.26 15.55 9.96
CA PRO A 26 -8.60 16.35 8.77
C PRO A 26 -7.41 16.84 7.95
N MET A 27 -6.18 16.76 8.46
CA MET A 27 -5.00 17.29 7.76
C MET A 27 -4.71 16.49 6.48
N PRO A 28 -4.15 17.14 5.45
CA PRO A 28 -3.66 16.44 4.27
C PRO A 28 -2.39 15.64 4.58
N ILE A 29 -2.10 14.68 3.71
CA ILE A 29 -0.85 13.91 3.73
C ILE A 29 0.14 14.55 2.77
N TYR A 30 1.33 14.86 3.29
CA TYR A 30 2.54 15.10 2.55
C TYR A 30 3.44 13.88 2.77
N ASP A 31 3.42 12.94 1.82
CA ASP A 31 4.23 11.72 1.87
C ASP A 31 5.56 11.95 1.16
N PHE A 32 6.42 12.73 1.81
CA PHE A 32 7.65 13.28 1.21
C PHE A 32 8.70 12.23 0.79
N HIS A 33 8.49 10.96 1.13
CA HIS A 33 9.36 9.86 0.72
C HIS A 33 8.58 8.55 0.61
N CYS A 34 8.46 8.03 -0.61
CA CYS A 34 7.82 6.76 -0.89
C CYS A 34 8.51 6.02 -2.05
N HIS A 35 8.02 4.80 -2.31
CA HIS A 35 8.46 3.93 -3.39
C HIS A 35 7.32 3.59 -4.36
N LEU A 36 6.31 4.46 -4.46
CA LEU A 36 5.25 4.30 -5.46
C LEU A 36 5.85 4.38 -6.87
N SER A 37 5.29 3.59 -7.79
CA SER A 37 5.68 3.64 -9.21
C SER A 37 5.16 4.94 -9.85
N PRO A 38 6.03 5.82 -10.38
CA PRO A 38 5.59 7.01 -11.09
C PRO A 38 4.74 6.67 -12.31
N GLN A 39 5.01 5.53 -12.97
CA GLN A 39 4.24 5.05 -14.11
C GLN A 39 2.79 4.72 -13.71
N GLU A 40 2.59 4.01 -12.60
CA GLU A 40 1.24 3.63 -12.16
C GLU A 40 0.40 4.85 -11.78
N ILE A 41 1.05 5.89 -11.24
CA ILE A 41 0.38 7.18 -10.98
C ILE A 41 0.07 7.87 -12.32
N ALA A 42 1.02 7.93 -13.25
CA ALA A 42 0.86 8.60 -14.54
C ALA A 42 -0.25 7.96 -15.39
N ASP A 43 -0.31 6.63 -15.43
CA ASP A 43 -1.27 5.83 -16.20
C ASP A 43 -2.61 5.61 -15.46
N ASP A 44 -2.72 6.13 -14.23
CA ASP A 44 -3.85 5.90 -13.31
C ASP A 44 -4.24 4.42 -13.19
N ARG A 45 -3.27 3.58 -12.79
CA ARG A 45 -3.41 2.12 -12.75
C ARG A 45 -4.74 1.70 -12.11
N ARG A 46 -5.47 0.86 -12.83
CA ARG A 46 -6.61 0.09 -12.33
C ARG A 46 -6.07 -1.26 -11.86
N PHE A 47 -6.44 -1.65 -10.64
CA PHE A 47 -6.06 -2.96 -10.10
C PHE A 47 -7.16 -3.98 -10.40
N ASP A 48 -6.76 -5.17 -10.83
CA ASP A 48 -7.68 -6.22 -11.25
C ASP A 48 -8.40 -6.84 -10.04
N ASN A 49 -7.69 -6.98 -8.92
CA ASN A 49 -8.22 -7.60 -7.71
C ASN A 49 -7.46 -7.17 -6.43
N LEU A 50 -8.03 -7.50 -5.27
CA LEU A 50 -7.48 -7.18 -3.96
C LEU A 50 -6.11 -7.81 -3.72
N GLY A 51 -5.90 -9.05 -4.17
CA GLY A 51 -4.62 -9.75 -4.02
C GLY A 51 -3.49 -9.00 -4.69
N GLN A 52 -3.73 -8.51 -5.91
CA GLN A 52 -2.79 -7.73 -6.71
C GLN A 52 -2.29 -6.49 -5.96
N ILE A 53 -3.21 -5.58 -5.59
CA ILE A 53 -2.86 -4.32 -4.91
C ILE A 53 -2.25 -4.55 -3.51
N TRP A 54 -2.57 -5.66 -2.83
CA TRP A 54 -2.08 -5.92 -1.47
C TRP A 54 -0.77 -6.70 -1.38
N LEU A 55 -0.50 -7.59 -2.32
CA LEU A 55 0.56 -8.60 -2.20
C LEU A 55 1.71 -8.43 -3.20
N GLU A 56 1.58 -7.59 -4.24
CA GLU A 56 2.65 -7.39 -5.24
C GLU A 56 3.90 -6.68 -4.68
N GLY A 57 3.74 -5.77 -3.72
CA GLY A 57 4.80 -4.86 -3.28
C GLY A 57 5.19 -4.95 -1.80
N ASP A 58 4.55 -5.82 -1.01
CA ASP A 58 4.72 -5.80 0.45
C ASP A 58 5.57 -6.97 0.98
N HIS A 59 6.86 -6.69 1.12
CA HIS A 59 7.82 -7.61 1.68
C HIS A 59 7.53 -7.99 3.15
N TYR A 60 6.74 -7.22 3.91
CA TYR A 60 6.33 -7.62 5.26
C TYR A 60 5.33 -8.77 5.22
N LYS A 61 4.34 -8.72 4.32
CA LYS A 61 3.37 -9.82 4.13
C LYS A 61 4.09 -11.10 3.69
N TRP A 62 5.02 -10.99 2.74
CA TRP A 62 5.86 -12.13 2.31
C TRP A 62 6.67 -12.73 3.45
N ARG A 63 7.30 -11.87 4.27
CA ARG A 63 8.06 -12.33 5.44
C ARG A 63 7.18 -13.04 6.45
N ALA A 64 5.97 -12.55 6.71
CA ALA A 64 5.01 -13.21 7.59
C ALA A 64 4.54 -14.56 7.04
N LEU A 65 4.23 -14.64 5.74
CA LEU A 65 3.87 -15.90 5.06
C LEU A 65 4.97 -16.96 5.22
N ARG A 66 6.23 -16.60 4.92
CA ARG A 66 7.40 -17.49 5.13
C ARG A 66 7.54 -17.90 6.59
N SER A 67 7.38 -16.96 7.52
CA SER A 67 7.46 -17.23 8.97
C SER A 67 6.36 -18.17 9.46
N ALA A 68 5.20 -18.17 8.78
CA ALA A 68 4.09 -19.06 9.04
C ALA A 68 4.20 -20.42 8.32
N GLY A 69 5.30 -20.67 7.60
CA GLY A 69 5.56 -21.92 6.89
C GLY A 69 4.80 -22.07 5.57
N VAL A 70 4.35 -20.96 4.97
CA VAL A 70 3.70 -20.98 3.64
C VAL A 70 4.76 -21.21 2.57
N ASP A 71 4.43 -22.08 1.60
CA ASP A 71 5.30 -22.39 0.47
C ASP A 71 5.54 -21.15 -0.42
N GLU A 72 6.76 -21.02 -0.94
CA GLU A 72 7.18 -19.84 -1.71
C GLU A 72 6.37 -19.66 -3.02
N SER A 73 5.84 -20.75 -3.59
CA SER A 73 4.94 -20.69 -4.76
C SER A 73 3.69 -19.85 -4.49
N LEU A 74 3.18 -19.86 -3.26
CA LEU A 74 2.02 -19.07 -2.81
C LEU A 74 2.40 -17.65 -2.34
N ILE A 75 3.66 -17.24 -2.51
CA ILE A 75 4.15 -15.92 -2.13
C ILE A 75 4.60 -15.15 -3.37
N THR A 76 5.60 -15.65 -4.08
CA THR A 76 6.18 -14.99 -5.27
C THR A 76 6.14 -15.86 -6.53
N GLY A 77 5.56 -17.07 -6.45
CA GLY A 77 5.41 -17.97 -7.58
C GLY A 77 4.60 -17.35 -8.72
N LYS A 78 5.00 -17.60 -9.96
CA LYS A 78 4.28 -17.15 -11.17
C LYS A 78 3.16 -18.12 -11.58
N GLU A 79 3.22 -19.32 -11.02
CA GLU A 79 2.35 -20.45 -11.29
C GLU A 79 1.06 -20.46 -10.46
N THR A 80 1.02 -19.72 -9.34
CA THR A 80 -0.18 -19.58 -8.50
C THR A 80 -0.95 -18.30 -8.83
N SER A 81 -2.26 -18.34 -8.72
CA SER A 81 -3.14 -17.20 -8.95
C SER A 81 -3.15 -16.21 -7.78
N ASP A 82 -3.58 -14.97 -8.03
CA ASP A 82 -3.72 -13.94 -6.98
C ASP A 82 -4.67 -14.37 -5.87
N TYR A 83 -5.73 -15.10 -6.20
CA TYR A 83 -6.70 -15.58 -5.22
C TYR A 83 -6.10 -16.65 -4.31
N GLU A 84 -5.29 -17.57 -4.83
CA GLU A 84 -4.59 -18.56 -4.01
C GLU A 84 -3.62 -17.90 -3.04
N LYS A 85 -2.85 -16.91 -3.50
CA LYS A 85 -1.96 -16.10 -2.65
C LYS A 85 -2.73 -15.31 -1.60
N TYR A 86 -3.87 -14.72 -1.99
CA TYR A 86 -4.78 -14.02 -1.08
C TYR A 86 -5.34 -14.94 0.01
N MET A 87 -5.75 -16.16 -0.33
CA MET A 87 -6.22 -17.13 0.65
C MET A 87 -5.10 -17.62 1.56
N ALA A 88 -3.87 -17.78 1.06
CA ALA A 88 -2.70 -18.05 1.89
C ALA A 88 -2.46 -16.90 2.90
N TRP A 89 -2.66 -15.65 2.48
CA TRP A 89 -2.62 -14.49 3.38
C TRP A 89 -3.76 -14.48 4.40
N ALA A 90 -5.00 -14.76 3.99
CA ALA A 90 -6.14 -14.89 4.89
C ALA A 90 -5.94 -15.96 5.97
N ASN A 91 -5.34 -17.09 5.63
CA ASN A 91 -4.95 -18.14 6.58
C ASN A 91 -3.81 -17.72 7.54
N THR A 92 -3.07 -16.67 7.19
CA THR A 92 -1.90 -16.21 7.94
C THR A 92 -2.23 -15.06 8.88
N VAL A 93 -3.13 -14.15 8.51
CA VAL A 93 -3.49 -12.98 9.34
C VAL A 93 -3.88 -13.33 10.79
N PRO A 94 -4.67 -14.37 11.09
CA PRO A 94 -4.97 -14.75 12.47
C PRO A 94 -3.74 -15.09 13.32
N LYS A 95 -2.62 -15.45 12.67
CA LYS A 95 -1.34 -15.79 13.31
C LYS A 95 -0.45 -14.55 13.54
N THR A 96 -0.87 -13.37 13.09
CA THR A 96 -0.07 -12.13 13.19
C THR A 96 -0.47 -11.24 14.37
N LEU A 97 -1.22 -11.76 15.36
CA LEU A 97 -1.55 -11.01 16.57
C LEU A 97 -0.27 -10.51 17.28
N GLY A 98 -0.24 -9.20 17.57
CA GLY A 98 0.93 -8.52 18.13
C GLY A 98 1.91 -7.99 17.08
N ASN A 99 1.82 -8.45 15.83
CA ASN A 99 2.55 -7.87 14.70
C ASN A 99 1.76 -6.68 14.11
N PRO A 100 2.42 -5.60 13.66
CA PRO A 100 1.74 -4.47 13.03
C PRO A 100 0.92 -4.83 11.78
N LEU A 101 1.25 -5.93 11.09
CA LEU A 101 0.45 -6.44 9.97
C LEU A 101 -1.02 -6.63 10.36
N TYR A 102 -1.30 -7.07 11.58
CA TYR A 102 -2.67 -7.22 12.06
C TYR A 102 -3.38 -5.86 12.14
N HIS A 103 -2.69 -4.77 12.48
CA HIS A 103 -3.30 -3.44 12.43
C HIS A 103 -3.45 -2.93 10.99
N TRP A 104 -2.42 -3.06 10.16
CA TRP A 104 -2.44 -2.56 8.78
C TRP A 104 -3.57 -3.20 7.96
N THR A 105 -3.71 -4.52 8.00
CA THR A 105 -4.79 -5.24 7.30
C THR A 105 -6.17 -4.64 7.60
N HIS A 106 -6.50 -4.41 8.87
CA HIS A 106 -7.82 -3.92 9.24
C HIS A 106 -7.96 -2.40 9.03
N LEU A 107 -6.87 -1.63 9.12
CA LEU A 107 -6.87 -0.20 8.79
C LEU A 107 -7.10 0.04 7.29
N GLU A 108 -6.45 -0.77 6.44
CA GLU A 108 -6.56 -0.73 4.98
C GLU A 108 -7.97 -1.13 4.52
N LEU A 109 -8.54 -2.18 5.11
CA LEU A 109 -9.95 -2.56 4.86
C LEU A 109 -10.92 -1.45 5.29
N ARG A 110 -10.65 -0.76 6.40
CA ARG A 110 -11.48 0.36 6.84
C ARG A 110 -11.37 1.57 5.91
N ARG A 111 -10.17 1.92 5.46
CA ARG A 111 -9.91 3.03 4.54
C ARG A 111 -8.85 2.61 3.52
N PRO A 112 -9.19 2.52 2.21
CA PRO A 112 -10.35 3.16 1.57
C PRO A 112 -11.61 2.29 1.44
N PHE A 113 -11.56 0.98 1.74
CA PHE A 113 -12.65 0.08 1.33
C PHE A 113 -13.96 0.21 2.15
N GLY A 114 -13.90 0.79 3.36
CA GLY A 114 -15.08 1.02 4.20
C GLY A 114 -15.56 -0.21 4.96
N ILE A 115 -14.75 -1.26 5.06
CA ILE A 115 -15.07 -2.50 5.77
C ILE A 115 -14.66 -2.34 7.24
N THR A 116 -15.64 -2.39 8.15
CA THR A 116 -15.43 -2.27 9.60
C THR A 116 -16.04 -3.45 10.35
N ASP A 117 -15.73 -3.56 11.64
CA ASP A 117 -16.35 -4.52 12.57
C ASP A 117 -16.26 -5.99 12.13
N THR A 118 -15.28 -6.30 11.28
CA THR A 118 -15.03 -7.61 10.68
C THR A 118 -13.55 -7.92 10.82
N LEU A 119 -13.22 -9.06 11.43
CA LEU A 119 -11.83 -9.54 11.49
C LEU A 119 -11.50 -10.25 10.19
N PHE A 120 -10.37 -9.90 9.57
CA PHE A 120 -9.91 -10.56 8.36
C PHE A 120 -9.33 -11.93 8.69
N GLY A 121 -9.92 -12.97 8.08
CA GLY A 121 -9.46 -14.34 8.17
C GLY A 121 -10.17 -15.24 7.16
N PRO A 122 -9.98 -16.57 7.22
CA PRO A 122 -10.52 -17.51 6.24
C PRO A 122 -12.04 -17.40 6.06
N ASP A 123 -12.77 -17.24 7.17
CA ASP A 123 -14.24 -17.18 7.19
C ASP A 123 -14.82 -15.92 6.55
N THR A 124 -14.02 -14.85 6.42
CA THR A 124 -14.47 -13.55 5.90
C THR A 124 -13.82 -13.18 4.58
N ALA A 125 -12.74 -13.86 4.20
CA ALA A 125 -11.88 -13.51 3.08
C ALA A 125 -12.64 -13.48 1.75
N GLU A 126 -13.51 -14.44 1.50
CA GLU A 126 -14.28 -14.50 0.24
C GLU A 126 -15.22 -13.29 0.08
N SER A 127 -15.95 -12.92 1.14
CA SER A 127 -16.85 -11.76 1.11
C SER A 127 -16.07 -10.46 0.93
N ILE A 128 -14.94 -10.31 1.62
CA ILE A 128 -14.08 -9.12 1.52
C ILE A 128 -13.47 -9.00 0.13
N TRP A 129 -13.01 -10.11 -0.45
CA TRP A 129 -12.47 -10.16 -1.80
C TRP A 129 -13.46 -9.58 -2.82
N THR A 130 -14.69 -10.10 -2.82
CA THR A 130 -15.74 -9.66 -3.75
C THR A 130 -16.06 -8.18 -3.57
N GLN A 131 -16.31 -7.72 -2.33
CA GLN A 131 -16.62 -6.31 -2.04
C GLN A 131 -15.50 -5.35 -2.44
N CYS A 132 -14.24 -5.73 -2.18
CA CYS A 132 -13.09 -4.92 -2.56
C CYS A 132 -12.90 -4.87 -4.08
N ASN A 133 -13.07 -5.99 -4.78
CA ASN A 133 -12.92 -6.04 -6.24
C ASN A 133 -13.98 -5.19 -6.96
N GLU A 134 -15.23 -5.21 -6.48
CA GLU A 134 -16.27 -4.31 -6.98
C GLU A 134 -15.87 -2.84 -6.85
N LYS A 135 -15.24 -2.46 -5.73
CA LYS A 135 -14.73 -1.10 -5.51
C LYS A 135 -13.55 -0.80 -6.44
N LEU A 136 -12.57 -1.70 -6.54
CA LEU A 136 -11.37 -1.55 -7.38
C LEU A 136 -11.72 -1.33 -8.87
N ALA A 137 -12.84 -1.88 -9.33
CA ALA A 137 -13.35 -1.65 -10.69
C ALA A 137 -13.85 -0.21 -10.93
N THR A 138 -14.04 0.62 -9.89
CA THR A 138 -14.54 1.99 -10.01
C THR A 138 -13.41 3.02 -10.04
N PRO A 139 -13.58 4.17 -10.74
CA PRO A 139 -12.59 5.25 -10.81
C PRO A 139 -12.04 5.69 -9.46
N ALA A 140 -12.87 5.75 -8.42
CA ALA A 140 -12.45 6.18 -7.08
C ALA A 140 -11.34 5.29 -6.47
N PHE A 141 -11.16 4.05 -6.95
CA PHE A 141 -10.19 3.10 -6.42
C PHE A 141 -9.04 2.77 -7.40
N SER A 142 -8.77 3.62 -8.40
CA SER A 142 -7.46 3.57 -9.09
C SER A 142 -6.36 4.14 -8.22
N ALA A 143 -5.11 4.03 -8.68
CA ALA A 143 -3.96 4.67 -8.05
C ALA A 143 -4.24 6.14 -7.66
N ARG A 144 -4.70 6.99 -8.59
CA ARG A 144 -5.01 8.40 -8.30
C ARG A 144 -6.24 8.54 -7.42
N GLY A 145 -7.26 7.72 -7.63
CA GLY A 145 -8.50 7.74 -6.85
C GLY A 145 -8.26 7.47 -5.36
N ILE A 146 -7.45 6.47 -5.04
CA ILE A 146 -7.09 6.15 -3.64
C ILE A 146 -6.30 7.30 -3.02
N MET A 147 -5.31 7.87 -3.72
CA MET A 147 -4.54 9.03 -3.23
C MET A 147 -5.46 10.21 -2.87
N GLN A 148 -6.46 10.49 -3.71
CA GLN A 148 -7.45 11.53 -3.44
C GLN A 148 -8.33 11.22 -2.22
N GLN A 149 -8.87 10.00 -2.11
CA GLN A 149 -9.68 9.57 -0.95
C GLN A 149 -8.90 9.67 0.37
N MET A 150 -7.58 9.43 0.32
CA MET A 150 -6.70 9.48 1.48
C MET A 150 -6.17 10.88 1.80
N ASN A 151 -6.66 11.91 1.09
CA ASN A 151 -6.29 13.32 1.28
C ASN A 151 -4.79 13.60 1.06
N VAL A 152 -4.17 12.87 0.12
CA VAL A 152 -2.79 13.12 -0.30
C VAL A 152 -2.74 14.44 -1.08
N ARG A 153 -1.70 15.24 -0.83
CA ARG A 153 -1.43 16.50 -1.56
C ARG A 153 -0.07 16.53 -2.24
N MET A 154 0.90 15.81 -1.72
CA MET A 154 2.22 15.67 -2.32
C MET A 154 2.80 14.30 -1.98
N VAL A 155 3.50 13.69 -2.94
CA VAL A 155 4.35 12.52 -2.73
C VAL A 155 5.76 12.76 -3.29
N GLY A 156 6.77 12.27 -2.57
CA GLY A 156 8.16 12.25 -3.02
C GLY A 156 8.57 10.84 -3.41
N THR A 157 8.63 10.52 -4.71
CA THR A 157 9.10 9.20 -5.16
C THR A 157 10.61 9.08 -4.98
N THR A 158 11.13 7.86 -5.12
CA THR A 158 12.56 7.58 -4.99
C THR A 158 13.12 7.10 -6.31
N ASP A 159 14.01 7.89 -6.91
CA ASP A 159 14.43 7.74 -8.30
C ASP A 159 15.95 7.64 -8.41
N ASP A 160 16.44 6.80 -9.33
CA ASP A 160 17.87 6.64 -9.62
C ASP A 160 18.36 7.83 -10.47
N PRO A 161 19.59 8.34 -10.27
CA PRO A 161 20.19 9.39 -11.09
C PRO A 161 20.06 9.26 -12.61
N ILE A 162 19.97 8.03 -13.13
CA ILE A 162 19.90 7.76 -14.57
C ILE A 162 18.46 7.71 -15.11
N ASP A 163 17.44 7.78 -14.24
CA ASP A 163 16.05 7.66 -14.64
C ASP A 163 15.60 8.85 -15.51
N SER A 164 14.78 8.57 -16.52
CA SER A 164 14.34 9.59 -17.47
C SER A 164 13.38 10.64 -16.88
N LEU A 165 12.75 10.33 -15.75
CA LEU A 165 11.69 11.11 -15.09
C LEU A 165 10.52 11.48 -16.04
N ALA A 166 10.27 10.65 -17.07
CA ALA A 166 9.24 10.92 -18.07
C ALA A 166 7.83 10.96 -17.47
N TYR A 167 7.52 10.03 -16.56
CA TYR A 167 6.23 9.95 -15.90
C TYR A 167 5.98 11.15 -14.97
N HIS A 168 6.99 11.67 -14.29
CA HIS A 168 6.86 12.92 -13.50
C HIS A 168 6.50 14.10 -14.39
N ARG A 169 7.13 14.24 -15.56
CA ARG A 169 6.78 15.30 -16.53
C ARG A 169 5.36 15.13 -17.07
N GLN A 170 4.94 13.89 -17.36
CA GLN A 170 3.58 13.58 -17.79
C GLN A 170 2.57 13.99 -16.72
N ILE A 171 2.81 13.62 -15.46
CA ILE A 171 1.94 13.99 -14.33
C ILE A 171 1.89 15.52 -14.16
N ALA A 172 3.04 16.19 -14.20
CA ALA A 172 3.10 17.64 -14.04
C ALA A 172 2.41 18.42 -15.18
N ALA A 173 2.28 17.81 -16.36
CA ALA A 173 1.59 18.39 -17.52
C ALA A 173 0.09 18.05 -17.58
N ASP A 174 -0.41 17.20 -16.68
CA ASP A 174 -1.79 16.73 -16.66
C ASP A 174 -2.65 17.54 -15.67
N ASP A 175 -3.36 18.54 -16.18
CA ASP A 175 -4.24 19.43 -15.40
C ASP A 175 -5.40 18.69 -14.69
N SER A 176 -5.69 17.43 -15.04
CA SER A 176 -6.74 16.65 -14.39
C SER A 176 -6.33 16.10 -13.02
N PHE A 177 -5.04 16.16 -12.65
CA PHE A 177 -4.52 15.59 -11.42
C PHE A 177 -3.76 16.61 -10.57
N GLY A 178 -4.40 17.05 -9.48
CA GLY A 178 -3.88 18.11 -8.61
C GLY A 178 -2.96 17.68 -7.47
N ILE A 179 -2.43 16.45 -7.47
CA ILE A 179 -1.46 16.00 -6.44
C ILE A 179 -0.05 16.17 -7.01
N GLU A 180 0.82 16.84 -6.26
CA GLU A 180 2.22 17.00 -6.64
C GLU A 180 2.98 15.66 -6.48
N VAL A 181 3.70 15.26 -7.53
CA VAL A 181 4.52 14.05 -7.54
C VAL A 181 5.95 14.46 -7.89
N ALA A 182 6.78 14.65 -6.88
CA ALA A 182 8.16 15.07 -7.07
C ALA A 182 9.12 13.88 -7.02
N PRO A 183 10.14 13.83 -7.89
CA PRO A 183 11.20 12.84 -7.79
C PRO A 183 12.20 13.19 -6.68
N SER A 184 12.76 12.17 -6.03
CA SER A 184 13.84 12.32 -5.04
C SER A 184 15.08 11.57 -5.47
N TRP A 185 16.22 12.24 -5.41
CA TRP A 185 17.52 11.72 -5.85
C TRP A 185 18.06 10.62 -4.94
N ARG A 186 18.20 9.39 -5.45
CA ARG A 186 18.81 8.26 -4.72
C ARG A 186 20.05 7.71 -5.43
N PRO A 187 21.25 8.22 -5.13
CA PRO A 187 22.48 7.89 -5.85
C PRO A 187 23.19 6.65 -5.29
N ASP A 188 22.46 5.66 -4.78
CA ASP A 188 23.04 4.49 -4.10
C ASP A 188 24.13 3.81 -4.94
N LYS A 189 23.90 3.61 -6.23
CA LYS A 189 24.85 2.96 -7.15
C LYS A 189 26.08 3.83 -7.47
N ALA A 190 25.98 5.15 -7.31
CA ALA A 190 27.05 6.08 -7.67
C ALA A 190 28.18 6.13 -6.63
N PHE A 191 27.89 5.86 -5.36
CA PHE A 191 28.90 5.93 -4.28
C PHE A 191 29.26 4.57 -3.65
N LYS A 192 28.43 3.52 -3.84
CA LYS A 192 28.69 2.16 -3.31
C LYS A 192 29.65 1.40 -4.23
N ILE A 193 30.90 1.87 -4.28
CA ILE A 193 31.98 1.33 -5.13
C ILE A 193 32.34 -0.12 -4.80
N GLU A 194 32.00 -0.58 -3.59
CA GLU A 194 32.26 -1.94 -3.11
C GLU A 194 31.34 -3.01 -3.72
N LEU A 195 30.25 -2.62 -4.38
CA LEU A 195 29.29 -3.58 -4.93
C LEU A 195 29.79 -4.17 -6.25
N ASP A 196 29.58 -5.46 -6.46
CA ASP A 196 29.91 -6.18 -7.70
C ASP A 196 29.36 -5.49 -8.97
N GLY A 197 28.22 -4.80 -8.83
CA GLY A 197 27.55 -4.09 -9.93
C GLY A 197 28.10 -2.71 -10.25
N PHE A 198 29.05 -2.15 -9.51
CA PHE A 198 29.45 -0.74 -9.63
C PHE A 198 29.91 -0.35 -11.05
N CYS A 199 30.76 -1.15 -11.68
CA CYS A 199 31.27 -0.88 -13.03
C CYS A 199 30.24 -1.12 -14.15
N ARG A 200 29.07 -1.70 -13.83
CA ARG A 200 27.98 -1.86 -14.79
C ARG A 200 27.17 -0.58 -14.80
N LEU A 201 27.68 0.42 -15.53
CA LEU A 201 26.84 1.50 -16.03
C LEU A 201 25.86 0.85 -17.03
N SER A 202 24.66 0.57 -16.53
CA SER A 202 23.42 0.23 -17.24
C SER A 202 23.48 0.41 -18.77
N GLY A 203 23.44 -0.72 -19.49
CA GLY A 203 22.97 -0.76 -20.88
C GLY A 203 21.46 -0.95 -20.93
#